data_AF-A0A1R1ARJ5-F1
#
_entry.id   AF-A0A1R1ARJ5-F1
#
_cell.length_a   1.000
_cell.length_b   1.000
_cell.length_c   1.000
_cell.angle_alpha   90.00
_cell.angle_beta   90.00
_cell.angle_gamma   90.00
#
_symmetry.space_group_name_H-M   'P 1'
#
loop_
_entity.id
_entity.type
_entity.pdbx_description
1 polymer ?
#
loop_
_entity_poly.entity_id
_entity_poly.type
_entity_poly.pdbx_seq_one_letter_code
_entity_poly.pdbx_strand_id
1 'polypeptide(L)'
;MNIIKQKDREELDKKLPTMPWYIEKFINYKLPDLSPSSLVEYMRDYETFLNWLMAEGLSEAATIRDVALLELEKLHMDSIDGFRMYLSTHKVERNSKTTISRKLSSLRSLFHYLSQIAEDEEFYPLLKRNVMAKVTIKRTHKPKDTAAKLEGKLLQEEEISEFMAYIKQHYGTDVAKNKQALYAYELNMIRDACIISFILHSGLRVSELVNLNVDDIDLKKKLSYVYRKGKNDDTFKTPVYFRQEAVEDLQAYLTLRELRYKAPKREKALFLAVANGKNEGSRMTKRAIQEMVLKYAKRFGKPYLSVHKLRHSFATDYYLRNDIYKTQEQLGHASPETTQIYAHLTDKTMAQAIDRTKKEDESS
;
A
#
# COMPACT_ATOMS: atom_id res chain seq x y z
N MET A 1 0.11 17.68 5.88
CA MET A 1 -0.83 16.60 5.50
C MET A 1 -0.33 15.87 4.26
N ASN A 2 -0.46 14.54 4.25
CA ASN A 2 -0.09 13.66 3.14
C ASN A 2 -0.97 13.94 1.90
N ILE A 3 -0.37 14.11 0.71
CA ILE A 3 -1.10 14.48 -0.53
C ILE A 3 -2.11 13.41 -0.93
N ILE A 4 -1.81 12.13 -0.66
CA ILE A 4 -2.74 11.03 -0.93
C ILE A 4 -3.99 11.19 -0.05
N LYS A 5 -3.82 11.52 1.23
CA LYS A 5 -4.95 11.74 2.14
C LYS A 5 -5.77 12.98 1.78
N GLN A 6 -5.13 14.04 1.26
CA GLN A 6 -5.84 15.22 0.73
C GLN A 6 -6.76 14.82 -0.43
N LYS A 7 -6.22 14.12 -1.43
CA LYS A 7 -6.99 13.66 -2.58
C LYS A 7 -8.12 12.70 -2.18
N ASP A 8 -7.83 11.77 -1.27
CA ASP A 8 -8.84 10.83 -0.78
C ASP A 8 -9.92 11.55 0.04
N ARG A 9 -9.58 12.64 0.73
CA ARG A 9 -10.56 13.48 1.44
C ARG A 9 -11.49 14.20 0.46
N GLU A 10 -10.95 14.79 -0.61
CA GLU A 10 -11.76 15.39 -1.68
C GLU A 10 -12.66 14.37 -2.38
N GLU A 11 -12.18 13.13 -2.60
CA GLU A 11 -13.01 12.05 -3.14
C GLU A 11 -14.12 11.66 -2.17
N LEU A 12 -13.83 11.59 -0.87
CA LEU A 12 -14.80 11.30 0.18
C LEU A 12 -15.90 12.37 0.22
N ASP A 13 -15.52 13.65 0.27
CA ASP A 13 -16.47 14.77 0.35
C ASP A 13 -17.39 14.83 -0.88
N LYS A 14 -16.93 14.39 -2.06
CA LYS A 14 -17.76 14.28 -3.27
C LYS A 14 -18.71 13.08 -3.27
N LYS A 15 -18.29 11.95 -2.71
CA LYS A 15 -19.09 10.71 -2.69
C LYS A 15 -20.07 10.65 -1.52
N LEU A 16 -19.78 11.31 -0.40
CA LEU A 16 -20.60 11.22 0.79
C LEU A 16 -22.08 11.59 0.55
N PRO A 17 -22.39 12.66 -0.20
CA PRO A 17 -23.77 13.02 -0.51
C PRO A 17 -24.50 12.01 -1.42
N THR A 18 -23.84 11.02 -2.02
CA THR A 18 -24.54 10.03 -2.86
C THR A 18 -24.96 8.79 -2.07
N MET A 19 -24.64 8.72 -0.78
CA MET A 19 -24.96 7.57 0.08
C MET A 19 -26.22 7.83 0.92
N PRO A 20 -26.83 6.76 1.46
CA PRO A 20 -27.86 6.89 2.48
C PRO A 20 -27.39 7.69 3.69
N TRP A 21 -28.30 8.45 4.28
CA TRP A 21 -28.02 9.33 5.42
C TRP A 21 -27.37 8.62 6.61
N TYR A 22 -27.70 7.34 6.84
CA TYR A 22 -27.14 6.57 7.96
C TYR A 22 -25.68 6.14 7.71
N ILE A 23 -25.27 5.99 6.45
CA ILE A 23 -23.86 5.79 6.08
C ILE A 23 -23.11 7.11 6.21
N GLU A 24 -23.71 8.23 5.80
CA GLU A 24 -23.13 9.55 6.02
C GLU A 24 -22.85 9.81 7.52
N LYS A 25 -23.83 9.54 8.38
CA LYS A 25 -23.68 9.61 9.85
C LYS A 25 -22.52 8.73 10.35
N PHE A 26 -22.42 7.49 9.86
CA PHE A 26 -21.33 6.57 10.22
C PHE A 26 -19.94 7.04 9.76
N ILE A 27 -19.82 7.54 8.54
CA ILE A 27 -18.53 8.03 8.01
C ILE A 27 -18.08 9.26 8.79
N ASN A 28 -18.99 10.19 9.10
CA ASN A 28 -18.68 11.36 9.93
C ASN A 28 -18.23 10.95 11.33
N TYR A 29 -18.87 9.93 11.93
CA TYR A 29 -18.42 9.36 13.21
C TYR A 29 -17.01 8.76 13.14
N LYS A 30 -16.64 8.12 12.03
CA LYS A 30 -15.31 7.49 11.86
C LYS A 30 -14.22 8.40 11.32
N LEU A 31 -14.58 9.61 10.91
CA LEU A 31 -13.67 10.61 10.34
C LEU A 31 -12.47 10.95 11.24
N PRO A 32 -12.62 11.06 12.58
CA PRO A 32 -11.48 11.35 13.46
C PRO A 32 -10.54 10.15 13.64
N ASP A 33 -11.07 8.93 13.61
CA ASP A 33 -10.31 7.73 13.96
C ASP A 33 -9.62 7.06 12.75
N LEU A 34 -10.18 7.25 11.56
CA LEU A 34 -9.75 6.54 10.35
C LEU A 34 -9.18 7.49 9.31
N SER A 35 -8.12 7.03 8.64
CA SER A 35 -7.54 7.78 7.51
C SER A 35 -8.55 7.91 6.36
N PRO A 36 -8.57 9.05 5.63
CA PRO A 36 -9.46 9.26 4.48
C PRO A 36 -9.45 8.11 3.47
N SER A 37 -8.27 7.55 3.17
CA SER A 37 -8.12 6.38 2.28
C SER A 37 -8.92 5.16 2.74
N SER A 38 -8.99 4.93 4.06
CA SER A 38 -9.76 3.81 4.64
C SER A 38 -11.26 4.05 4.51
N LEU A 39 -11.70 5.30 4.67
CA LEU A 39 -13.11 5.68 4.52
C LEU A 39 -13.56 5.62 3.07
N VAL A 40 -12.73 6.05 2.11
CA VAL A 40 -12.99 5.86 0.67
C VAL A 40 -13.17 4.37 0.33
N GLU A 41 -12.34 3.49 0.91
CA GLU A 41 -12.48 2.05 0.74
C GLU A 41 -13.76 1.48 1.39
N TYR A 42 -14.18 2.02 2.53
CA TYR A 42 -15.46 1.66 3.15
C TYR A 42 -16.63 2.10 2.27
N MET A 43 -16.59 3.32 1.74
CA MET A 43 -17.59 3.84 0.82
C MET A 43 -17.75 2.96 -0.42
N ARG A 44 -16.64 2.55 -1.05
CA ARG A 44 -16.66 1.61 -2.18
C ARG A 44 -17.27 0.26 -1.83
N ASP A 45 -17.10 -0.19 -0.59
CA ASP A 45 -17.69 -1.44 -0.11
C ASP A 45 -19.18 -1.33 0.09
N TYR A 46 -19.63 -0.24 0.71
CA TYR A 46 -21.04 0.06 0.89
C TYR A 46 -21.74 0.25 -0.46
N GLU A 47 -21.12 0.99 -1.38
CA GLU A 47 -21.59 1.12 -2.76
C GLU A 47 -21.75 -0.24 -3.46
N THR A 48 -20.76 -1.14 -3.32
CA THR A 48 -20.84 -2.49 -3.88
C THR A 48 -22.02 -3.28 -3.28
N PHE A 49 -22.22 -3.17 -1.98
CA PHE A 49 -23.25 -3.91 -1.25
C PHE A 49 -24.66 -3.39 -1.55
N LEU A 50 -24.87 -2.07 -1.54
CA LEU A 50 -26.16 -1.45 -1.81
C LEU A 50 -26.60 -1.66 -3.26
N ASN A 51 -25.66 -1.57 -4.22
CA ASN A 51 -25.96 -1.93 -5.62
C ASN A 51 -26.37 -3.40 -5.76
N TRP A 52 -25.70 -4.30 -5.03
CA TRP A 52 -26.09 -5.70 -5.02
C TRP A 52 -27.48 -5.91 -4.41
N LEU A 53 -27.81 -5.22 -3.31
CA LEU A 53 -29.16 -5.30 -2.72
C LEU A 53 -30.25 -4.91 -3.71
N MET A 54 -30.08 -3.79 -4.42
CA MET A 54 -31.05 -3.35 -5.44
C MET A 54 -31.11 -4.35 -6.61
N ALA A 55 -29.96 -4.86 -7.07
CA ALA A 55 -29.91 -5.79 -8.21
C ALA A 55 -30.57 -7.15 -7.93
N GLU A 56 -30.50 -7.65 -6.69
CA GLU A 56 -31.16 -8.90 -6.27
C GLU A 56 -32.64 -8.69 -5.87
N GLY A 57 -33.17 -7.47 -5.99
CA GLY A 57 -34.54 -7.15 -5.57
C GLY A 57 -34.75 -7.18 -4.05
N LEU A 58 -33.67 -7.07 -3.27
CA LEU A 58 -33.73 -6.97 -1.81
C LEU A 58 -33.98 -5.53 -1.32
N SER A 59 -33.91 -4.56 -2.24
CA SER A 59 -34.30 -3.17 -2.02
C SER A 59 -35.14 -2.69 -3.20
N GLU A 60 -36.20 -1.93 -2.91
CA GLU A 60 -37.08 -1.31 -3.91
C GLU A 60 -36.59 0.10 -4.32
N ALA A 61 -35.47 0.55 -3.75
CA ALA A 61 -34.91 1.87 -4.01
C ALA A 61 -34.49 2.04 -5.47
N ALA A 62 -34.83 3.19 -6.06
CA ALA A 62 -34.40 3.56 -7.41
C ALA A 62 -32.91 3.94 -7.46
N THR A 63 -32.36 4.45 -6.36
CA THR A 63 -30.95 4.83 -6.25
C THR A 63 -30.33 4.37 -4.94
N ILE A 64 -29.00 4.27 -4.91
CA ILE A 64 -28.23 3.90 -3.71
C ILE A 64 -28.58 4.80 -2.51
N ARG A 65 -28.83 6.09 -2.75
CA ARG A 65 -29.12 7.09 -1.72
C ARG A 65 -30.45 6.80 -0.99
N ASP A 66 -31.38 6.14 -1.67
CA ASP A 66 -32.75 5.93 -1.22
C ASP A 66 -32.95 4.56 -0.54
N VAL A 67 -31.90 3.72 -0.48
CA VAL A 67 -31.95 2.44 0.24
C VAL A 67 -32.26 2.71 1.71
N ALA A 68 -33.37 2.15 2.18
CA ALA A 68 -33.90 2.44 3.51
C ALA A 68 -33.21 1.58 4.57
N LEU A 69 -33.03 2.15 5.77
CA LEU A 69 -32.42 1.44 6.88
C LEU A 69 -33.18 0.15 7.25
N LEU A 70 -34.51 0.17 7.14
CA LEU A 70 -35.36 -0.99 7.40
C LEU A 70 -35.08 -2.17 6.45
N GLU A 71 -34.61 -1.90 5.23
CA GLU A 71 -34.24 -2.96 4.27
C GLU A 71 -33.00 -3.73 4.76
N LEU A 72 -32.07 -3.07 5.46
CA LEU A 72 -30.93 -3.72 6.10
C LEU A 72 -31.35 -4.63 7.27
N GLU A 73 -32.38 -4.23 8.01
CA GLU A 73 -32.90 -4.99 9.15
C GLU A 73 -33.60 -6.28 8.74
N LYS A 74 -34.20 -6.29 7.54
CA LYS A 74 -34.87 -7.44 6.94
C LYS A 74 -33.90 -8.52 6.44
N LEU A 75 -32.59 -8.25 6.36
CA LEU A 75 -31.63 -9.21 5.79
C LEU A 75 -31.43 -10.47 6.65
N HIS A 76 -31.33 -11.61 5.96
CA HIS A 76 -31.09 -12.94 6.57
C HIS A 76 -29.68 -13.44 6.25
N MET A 77 -29.28 -14.55 6.90
CA MET A 77 -27.96 -15.15 6.62
C MET A 77 -27.83 -15.58 5.17
N ASP A 78 -28.91 -16.06 4.55
CA ASP A 78 -28.94 -16.41 3.13
C ASP A 78 -28.66 -15.21 2.23
N SER A 79 -29.11 -14.00 2.61
CA SER A 79 -28.75 -12.77 1.91
C SER A 79 -27.24 -12.50 2.00
N ILE A 80 -26.63 -12.72 3.17
CA ILE A 80 -25.19 -12.52 3.34
C ILE A 80 -24.37 -13.56 2.57
N ASP A 81 -24.84 -14.80 2.51
CA ASP A 81 -24.20 -15.85 1.70
C ASP A 81 -24.38 -15.59 0.20
N GLY A 82 -25.54 -15.07 -0.22
CA GLY A 82 -25.77 -14.54 -1.57
C GLY A 82 -24.77 -13.43 -1.92
N PHE A 83 -24.56 -12.46 -1.03
CA PHE A 83 -23.57 -11.41 -1.26
C PHE A 83 -22.14 -11.94 -1.33
N ARG A 84 -21.79 -12.90 -0.47
CA ARG A 84 -20.48 -13.58 -0.51
C ARG A 84 -20.27 -14.29 -1.83
N MET A 85 -21.29 -14.99 -2.32
CA MET A 85 -21.26 -15.66 -3.61
C MET A 85 -21.07 -14.63 -4.73
N TYR A 86 -21.88 -13.56 -4.76
CA TYR A 86 -21.74 -12.45 -5.69
C TYR A 86 -20.31 -11.87 -5.70
N LEU A 87 -19.72 -11.61 -4.53
CA LEU A 87 -18.34 -11.12 -4.45
C LEU A 87 -17.32 -12.12 -5.01
N SER A 88 -17.58 -13.42 -4.91
CA SER A 88 -16.67 -14.46 -5.40
C SER A 88 -16.77 -14.70 -6.92
N THR A 89 -17.92 -14.41 -7.53
CA THR A 89 -18.22 -14.75 -8.94
C THR A 89 -18.30 -13.55 -9.87
N HIS A 90 -18.72 -12.38 -9.39
CA HIS A 90 -19.33 -11.34 -10.24
C HIS A 90 -18.43 -10.14 -10.56
N LYS A 91 -17.15 -10.37 -10.86
CA LYS A 91 -16.27 -9.35 -11.45
C LYS A 91 -15.47 -9.94 -12.61
N VAL A 92 -15.15 -9.08 -13.57
CA VAL A 92 -14.17 -9.32 -14.66
C VAL A 92 -12.85 -9.93 -14.12
N GLU A 93 -12.56 -9.69 -12.83
CA GLU A 93 -11.57 -10.43 -12.03
C GLU A 93 -12.19 -10.89 -10.69
N ARG A 94 -12.22 -12.20 -10.42
CA ARG A 94 -12.73 -12.79 -9.16
C ARG A 94 -12.04 -12.14 -7.94
N ASN A 95 -12.81 -11.70 -6.94
CA ASN A 95 -12.22 -11.11 -5.74
C ASN A 95 -11.43 -12.18 -4.95
N SER A 96 -10.27 -11.79 -4.45
CA SER A 96 -9.50 -12.65 -3.53
C SER A 96 -10.26 -12.87 -2.20
N LYS A 97 -9.98 -13.98 -1.52
CA LYS A 97 -10.54 -14.25 -0.16
C LYS A 97 -10.26 -13.11 0.82
N THR A 98 -9.10 -12.47 0.72
CA THR A 98 -8.72 -11.30 1.55
C THR A 98 -9.60 -10.10 1.24
N THR A 99 -9.88 -9.84 -0.04
CA THR A 99 -10.76 -8.74 -0.46
C THR A 99 -12.19 -8.94 0.03
N ILE A 100 -12.72 -10.17 -0.05
CA ILE A 100 -14.04 -10.53 0.45
C ILE A 100 -14.10 -10.32 1.97
N SER A 101 -13.10 -10.84 2.70
CA SER A 101 -12.99 -10.67 4.16
C SER A 101 -12.97 -9.19 4.58
N ARG A 102 -12.23 -8.34 3.84
CA ARG A 102 -12.21 -6.89 4.06
C ARG A 102 -13.58 -6.24 3.84
N LYS A 103 -14.27 -6.57 2.75
CA LYS A 103 -15.62 -6.06 2.44
C LYS A 103 -16.65 -6.42 3.52
N LEU A 104 -16.60 -7.67 4.00
CA LEU A 104 -17.46 -8.09 5.11
C LEU A 104 -17.10 -7.40 6.41
N SER A 105 -15.82 -7.11 6.64
CA SER A 105 -15.37 -6.39 7.83
C SER A 105 -15.84 -4.94 7.85
N SER A 106 -15.85 -4.24 6.72
CA SER A 106 -16.37 -2.86 6.66
C SER A 106 -17.89 -2.84 6.87
N LEU A 107 -18.63 -3.80 6.30
CA LEU A 107 -20.07 -3.96 6.57
C LEU A 107 -20.35 -4.29 8.03
N ARG A 108 -19.59 -5.19 8.65
CA ARG A 108 -19.75 -5.50 10.08
C ARG A 108 -19.53 -4.28 10.96
N SER A 109 -18.59 -3.40 10.58
CA SER A 109 -18.34 -2.12 11.26
C SER A 109 -19.55 -1.19 11.19
N LEU A 110 -20.14 -1.02 10.00
CA LEU A 110 -21.35 -0.21 9.79
C LEU A 110 -22.53 -0.75 10.60
N PHE A 111 -22.85 -2.05 10.45
CA PHE A 111 -23.97 -2.67 11.15
C PHE A 111 -23.81 -2.64 12.67
N HIS A 112 -22.58 -2.82 13.17
CA HIS A 112 -22.29 -2.67 14.59
C HIS A 112 -22.56 -1.23 15.07
N TYR A 113 -22.09 -0.22 14.34
CA TYR A 113 -22.39 1.17 14.68
C TYR A 113 -23.90 1.43 14.71
N LEU A 114 -24.64 1.02 13.67
CA LEU A 114 -26.08 1.25 13.59
C LEU A 114 -26.87 0.54 14.69
N SER A 115 -26.39 -0.60 15.18
CA SER A 115 -27.09 -1.41 16.19
C SER A 115 -26.64 -1.19 17.63
N GLN A 116 -25.49 -0.55 17.87
CA GLN A 116 -24.90 -0.46 19.22
C GLN A 116 -24.40 0.94 19.60
N ILE A 117 -24.31 1.87 18.64
CA ILE A 117 -23.72 3.20 18.87
C ILE A 117 -24.66 4.32 18.42
N ALA A 118 -25.27 4.16 17.25
CA ALA A 118 -26.15 5.17 16.70
C ALA A 118 -27.57 5.00 17.26
N GLU A 119 -28.09 6.09 17.82
CA GLU A 119 -29.43 6.16 18.40
C GLU A 119 -30.33 7.14 17.63
N ASP A 120 -31.64 6.93 17.74
CA ASP A 120 -32.70 7.88 17.35
C ASP A 120 -32.99 8.90 18.47
N GLU A 121 -34.02 9.74 18.28
CA GLU A 121 -34.38 10.80 19.23
C GLU A 121 -34.92 10.22 20.55
N GLU A 122 -35.40 8.98 20.53
CA GLU A 122 -35.92 8.24 21.68
C GLU A 122 -34.87 7.35 22.36
N PHE A 123 -33.58 7.48 22.01
CA PHE A 123 -32.46 6.70 22.54
C PHE A 123 -32.52 5.20 22.21
N TYR A 124 -33.25 4.81 21.16
CA TYR A 124 -33.21 3.44 20.66
C TYR A 124 -32.17 3.29 19.56
N PRO A 125 -31.50 2.11 19.45
CA PRO A 125 -30.58 1.85 18.36
C PRO A 125 -31.26 1.97 16.99
N LEU A 126 -30.57 2.62 16.05
CA LEU A 126 -31.09 2.82 14.69
C LEU A 126 -31.40 1.49 13.97
N LEU A 127 -30.66 0.42 14.28
CA LEU A 127 -30.86 -0.92 13.72
C LEU A 127 -31.11 -1.93 14.84
N LYS A 128 -32.32 -2.49 14.91
CA LYS A 128 -32.68 -3.42 16.00
C LYS A 128 -32.11 -4.82 15.78
N ARG A 129 -32.09 -5.29 14.53
CA ARG A 129 -31.58 -6.62 14.16
C ARG A 129 -30.29 -6.51 13.33
N ASN A 130 -29.19 -7.02 13.89
CA ASN A 130 -27.89 -7.05 13.23
C ASN A 130 -27.54 -8.45 12.70
N VAL A 131 -27.78 -8.71 11.42
CA VAL A 131 -27.38 -9.98 10.77
C VAL A 131 -25.86 -10.12 10.66
N MET A 132 -25.13 -9.02 10.47
CA MET A 132 -23.67 -9.03 10.28
C MET A 132 -22.90 -9.45 11.55
N ALA A 133 -23.52 -9.37 12.73
CA ALA A 133 -22.94 -9.89 13.97
C ALA A 133 -22.71 -11.41 13.93
N LYS A 134 -23.51 -12.14 13.14
CA LYS A 134 -23.42 -13.60 12.96
C LYS A 134 -22.31 -14.01 11.97
N VAL A 135 -21.68 -13.06 11.30
CA VAL A 135 -20.69 -13.31 10.25
C VAL A 135 -19.31 -13.53 10.85
N THR A 136 -18.84 -14.78 10.82
CA THR A 136 -17.47 -15.10 11.25
C THR A 136 -16.45 -14.70 10.18
N ILE A 137 -15.51 -13.83 10.56
CA ILE A 137 -14.39 -13.40 9.73
C ILE A 137 -13.11 -14.02 10.29
N LYS A 138 -12.56 -15.05 9.62
CA LYS A 138 -11.28 -15.66 10.01
C LYS A 138 -10.14 -14.69 9.71
N ARG A 139 -9.48 -14.16 10.75
CA ARG A 139 -8.24 -13.40 10.63
C ARG A 139 -7.05 -14.36 10.58
N THR A 140 -6.73 -14.89 9.40
CA THR A 140 -5.50 -15.68 9.21
C THR A 140 -4.39 -14.77 8.73
N HIS A 141 -3.65 -14.16 9.65
CA HIS A 141 -2.39 -13.47 9.32
C HIS A 141 -1.27 -14.00 10.21
N LYS A 142 -0.89 -15.26 10.03
CA LYS A 142 0.30 -15.80 10.70
C LYS A 142 1.55 -15.27 9.98
N PRO A 143 2.52 -14.67 10.69
CA PRO A 143 3.77 -14.20 10.09
C PRO A 143 4.48 -15.30 9.26
N LYS A 144 4.49 -16.54 9.77
CA LYS A 144 5.02 -17.73 9.07
C LYS A 144 4.43 -17.97 7.68
N ASP A 145 3.11 -17.84 7.52
CA ASP A 145 2.45 -18.03 6.21
C ASP A 145 2.85 -16.92 5.22
N THR A 146 3.13 -15.72 5.73
CA THR A 146 3.57 -14.58 4.92
C THR A 146 5.03 -14.76 4.50
N ALA A 147 5.88 -15.24 5.41
CA ALA A 147 7.26 -15.58 5.14
C ALA A 147 7.36 -16.66 4.05
N ALA A 148 6.60 -17.76 4.16
CA ALA A 148 6.57 -18.81 3.13
C ALA A 148 6.17 -18.29 1.73
N LYS A 149 5.31 -17.26 1.66
CA LYS A 149 4.94 -16.63 0.38
C LYS A 149 6.00 -15.68 -0.18
N LEU A 150 6.92 -15.21 0.67
CA LEU A 150 8.02 -14.31 0.36
C LEU A 150 9.30 -15.07 0.00
N GLU A 151 9.47 -16.28 0.52
CA GLU A 151 10.62 -17.14 0.24
C GLU A 151 10.83 -17.32 -1.27
N GLY A 152 12.08 -17.16 -1.72
CA GLY A 152 12.46 -17.23 -3.15
C GLY A 152 11.95 -16.09 -4.04
N LYS A 153 11.27 -15.09 -3.48
CA LYS A 153 10.73 -13.92 -4.23
C LYS A 153 11.39 -12.59 -3.85
N LEU A 154 12.35 -12.62 -2.95
CA LEU A 154 13.14 -11.47 -2.54
C LEU A 154 14.48 -11.52 -3.25
N LEU A 155 14.94 -10.37 -3.72
CA LEU A 155 16.29 -10.20 -4.24
C LEU A 155 17.32 -10.31 -3.10
N GLN A 156 18.38 -11.07 -3.35
CA GLN A 156 19.62 -11.07 -2.57
C GLN A 156 20.56 -9.94 -3.03
N GLU A 157 21.69 -9.72 -2.33
CA GLU A 157 22.63 -8.62 -2.62
C GLU A 157 23.21 -8.68 -4.04
N GLU A 158 23.56 -9.88 -4.51
CA GLU A 158 24.02 -10.12 -5.89
C GLU A 158 22.90 -9.81 -6.90
N GLU A 159 21.69 -10.35 -6.69
CA GLU A 159 20.54 -10.12 -7.57
C GLU A 159 20.08 -8.65 -7.59
N ILE A 160 20.29 -7.89 -6.50
CA ILE A 160 20.06 -6.44 -6.46
C ILE A 160 21.00 -5.75 -7.43
N SER A 161 22.28 -6.09 -7.38
CA SER A 161 23.32 -5.50 -8.24
C SER A 161 23.05 -5.84 -9.72
N GLU A 162 22.70 -7.09 -10.02
CA GLU A 162 22.29 -7.53 -11.36
C GLU A 162 21.05 -6.79 -11.85
N PHE A 163 20.02 -6.64 -11.01
CA PHE A 163 18.80 -5.93 -11.39
C PHE A 163 19.06 -4.46 -11.68
N MET A 164 19.90 -3.80 -10.87
CA MET A 164 20.32 -2.42 -11.09
C MET A 164 21.15 -2.25 -12.36
N ALA A 165 22.09 -3.17 -12.63
CA ALA A 165 22.87 -3.18 -13.87
C ALA A 165 21.96 -3.40 -15.09
N TYR A 166 21.00 -4.32 -14.99
CA TYR A 166 20.00 -4.58 -16.03
C TYR A 166 19.20 -3.32 -16.38
N ILE A 167 18.70 -2.59 -15.37
CA ILE A 167 17.95 -1.35 -15.58
C ILE A 167 18.82 -0.30 -16.27
N LYS A 168 20.10 -0.16 -15.91
CA LYS A 168 20.97 0.90 -16.43
C LYS A 168 21.57 0.57 -17.80
N GLN A 169 21.80 -0.71 -18.11
CA GLN A 169 22.64 -1.12 -19.24
C GLN A 169 21.92 -2.01 -20.27
N HIS A 170 21.03 -2.91 -19.83
CA HIS A 170 20.51 -3.98 -20.68
C HIS A 170 19.07 -3.75 -21.15
N TYR A 171 18.24 -3.09 -20.34
CA TYR A 171 16.84 -2.87 -20.68
C TYR A 171 16.64 -2.12 -22.00
N GLY A 172 17.52 -1.15 -22.32
CA GLY A 172 17.47 -0.41 -23.58
C GLY A 172 17.61 -1.31 -24.80
N THR A 173 18.50 -2.30 -24.74
CA THR A 173 18.70 -3.29 -25.80
C THR A 173 17.46 -4.18 -25.99
N ASP A 174 16.84 -4.62 -24.89
CA ASP A 174 15.63 -5.47 -24.94
C ASP A 174 14.43 -4.77 -25.59
N VAL A 175 14.34 -3.44 -25.45
CA VAL A 175 13.25 -2.65 -26.02
C VAL A 175 13.64 -1.93 -27.31
N ALA A 176 14.83 -2.17 -27.86
CA ALA A 176 15.35 -1.43 -29.02
C ALA A 176 14.42 -1.47 -30.25
N LYS A 177 13.65 -2.56 -30.42
CA LYS A 177 12.68 -2.71 -31.52
C LYS A 177 11.43 -1.83 -31.35
N ASN A 178 11.14 -1.35 -30.14
CA ASN A 178 10.01 -0.47 -29.86
C ASN A 178 10.51 0.96 -29.62
N LYS A 179 10.45 1.79 -30.66
CA LYS A 179 10.93 3.19 -30.63
C LYS A 179 10.33 4.01 -29.48
N GLN A 180 9.05 3.82 -29.18
CA GLN A 180 8.38 4.54 -28.09
C GLN A 180 8.90 4.11 -26.72
N ALA A 181 9.09 2.81 -26.51
CA ALA A 181 9.63 2.27 -25.27
C ALA A 181 11.11 2.66 -25.07
N LEU A 182 11.91 2.62 -26.14
CA LEU A 182 13.31 3.04 -26.11
C LEU A 182 13.44 4.53 -25.77
N TYR A 183 12.68 5.39 -26.45
CA TYR A 183 12.66 6.83 -26.13
C TYR A 183 12.25 7.11 -24.69
N ALA A 184 11.20 6.44 -24.21
CA ALA A 184 10.77 6.57 -22.81
C ALA A 184 11.83 6.07 -21.83
N TYR A 185 12.57 5.01 -22.17
CA TYR A 185 13.68 4.50 -21.38
C TYR A 185 14.83 5.52 -21.31
N GLU A 186 15.31 6.02 -22.43
CA GLU A 186 16.42 6.99 -22.49
C GLU A 186 16.12 8.26 -21.68
N LEU A 187 14.86 8.72 -21.70
CA LEU A 187 14.43 9.87 -20.91
C LEU A 187 14.36 9.62 -19.41
N ASN A 188 13.95 8.42 -19.00
CA ASN A 188 13.53 8.16 -17.62
C ASN A 188 14.43 7.18 -16.87
N MET A 189 15.41 6.53 -17.51
CA MET A 189 16.20 5.44 -16.92
C MET A 189 16.86 5.86 -15.60
N ILE A 190 17.50 7.03 -15.54
CA ILE A 190 18.16 7.51 -14.31
C ILE A 190 17.15 7.70 -13.17
N ARG A 191 15.97 8.25 -13.48
CA ARG A 191 14.88 8.39 -12.48
C ARG A 191 14.42 7.02 -12.00
N ASP A 192 14.13 6.12 -12.95
CA ASP A 192 13.59 4.80 -12.66
C ASP A 192 14.58 3.97 -11.82
N ALA A 193 15.87 4.01 -12.18
CA ALA A 193 16.95 3.40 -11.41
C ALA A 193 17.09 4.03 -10.01
N CYS A 194 17.07 5.36 -9.91
CA CYS A 194 17.12 6.08 -8.63
C CYS A 194 15.96 5.70 -7.70
N ILE A 195 14.74 5.58 -8.23
CA ILE A 195 13.57 5.15 -7.44
C ILE A 195 13.79 3.75 -6.86
N ILE A 196 14.22 2.80 -7.69
CA ILE A 196 14.41 1.40 -7.29
C ILE A 196 15.56 1.28 -6.29
N SER A 197 16.70 1.91 -6.58
CA SER A 197 17.86 2.03 -5.69
C SER A 197 17.45 2.60 -4.34
N PHE A 198 16.72 3.70 -4.33
CA PHE A 198 16.33 4.36 -3.09
C PHE A 198 15.41 3.48 -2.24
N ILE A 199 14.47 2.73 -2.83
CA ILE A 199 13.67 1.74 -2.09
C ILE A 199 14.56 0.63 -1.50
N LEU A 200 15.50 0.11 -2.29
CA LEU A 200 16.40 -0.98 -1.89
C LEU A 200 17.43 -0.57 -0.84
N HIS A 201 17.71 0.73 -0.69
CA HIS A 201 18.67 1.24 0.30
C HIS A 201 18.05 1.95 1.49
N SER A 202 16.73 2.19 1.50
CA SER A 202 16.02 2.85 2.62
C SER A 202 14.90 2.02 3.23
N GLY A 203 14.32 1.09 2.46
CA GLY A 203 13.14 0.33 2.86
C GLY A 203 11.84 1.13 2.86
N LEU A 204 11.77 2.29 2.20
CA LEU A 204 10.56 3.13 2.18
C LEU A 204 9.34 2.42 1.55
N ARG A 205 8.14 2.74 2.06
CA ARG A 205 6.87 2.36 1.39
C ARG A 205 6.68 3.22 0.16
N VAL A 206 5.99 2.69 -0.86
CA VAL A 206 5.63 3.47 -2.05
C VAL A 206 4.84 4.75 -1.72
N SER A 207 4.01 4.72 -0.68
CA SER A 207 3.27 5.91 -0.23
C SER A 207 4.16 6.95 0.43
N GLU A 208 5.23 6.54 1.11
CA GLU A 208 6.22 7.45 1.70
C GLU A 208 7.03 8.09 0.57
N LEU A 209 7.51 7.27 -0.38
CA LEU A 209 8.26 7.70 -1.55
C LEU A 209 7.51 8.73 -2.41
N VAL A 210 6.23 8.47 -2.72
CA VAL A 210 5.39 9.36 -3.52
C VAL A 210 5.20 10.72 -2.86
N ASN A 211 5.26 10.82 -1.53
CA ASN A 211 5.03 12.06 -0.79
C ASN A 211 6.30 12.88 -0.53
N LEU A 212 7.48 12.36 -0.85
CA LEU A 212 8.74 13.08 -0.66
C LEU A 212 8.80 14.34 -1.53
N ASN A 213 9.34 15.39 -0.94
CA ASN A 213 9.80 16.59 -1.64
C ASN A 213 11.32 16.61 -1.76
N VAL A 214 11.85 17.48 -2.62
CA VAL A 214 13.29 17.73 -2.73
C VAL A 214 13.86 18.16 -1.38
N ASP A 215 13.16 19.07 -0.68
CA ASP A 215 13.55 19.60 0.64
C ASP A 215 13.52 18.53 1.76
N ASP A 216 12.99 17.34 1.49
CA ASP A 216 12.90 16.25 2.47
C ASP A 216 14.12 15.31 2.45
N ILE A 217 15.11 15.59 1.60
CA ILE A 217 16.31 14.77 1.45
C ILE A 217 17.54 15.53 1.94
N ASP A 218 18.18 14.98 2.97
CA ASP A 218 19.50 15.42 3.43
C ASP A 218 20.54 14.39 2.96
N LEU A 219 21.19 14.69 1.82
CA LEU A 219 22.22 13.83 1.23
C LEU A 219 23.48 13.74 2.10
N LYS A 220 23.78 14.74 2.93
CA LYS A 220 24.98 14.74 3.78
C LYS A 220 24.79 13.80 4.97
N LYS A 221 23.62 13.87 5.61
CA LYS A 221 23.26 12.98 6.74
C LYS A 221 22.69 11.64 6.29
N LYS A 222 22.44 11.46 4.98
CA LYS A 222 21.81 10.27 4.39
C LYS A 222 20.44 10.01 5.01
N LEU A 223 19.66 11.08 5.16
CA LEU A 223 18.36 11.08 5.80
C LEU A 223 17.27 11.54 4.84
N SER A 224 16.13 10.86 4.90
CA SER A 224 14.90 11.28 4.26
C SER A 224 13.82 11.50 5.30
N TYR A 225 13.01 12.54 5.15
CA TYR A 225 11.95 12.89 6.10
C TYR A 225 10.60 12.49 5.51
N VAL A 226 9.95 11.47 6.09
CA VAL A 226 8.71 10.89 5.54
C VAL A 226 7.54 10.89 6.51
N TYR A 227 6.31 10.90 5.98
CA TYR A 227 5.10 10.73 6.79
C TYR A 227 4.82 9.24 7.05
N ARG A 228 4.72 8.84 8.32
CA ARG A 228 4.36 7.47 8.74
C ARG A 228 3.05 7.45 9.50
N LYS A 229 2.20 6.46 9.21
CA LYS A 229 0.90 6.27 9.90
C LYS A 229 1.15 5.75 11.32
N GLY A 230 0.53 6.38 12.32
CA GLY A 230 0.64 5.99 13.73
C GLY A 230 0.82 7.20 14.63
N LYS A 231 1.95 7.28 15.34
CA LYS A 231 2.23 8.25 16.43
C LYS A 231 2.20 9.73 16.03
N ASN A 232 2.28 10.05 14.74
CA ASN A 232 2.33 11.43 14.25
C ASN A 232 1.21 11.64 13.23
N ASP A 233 0.22 12.44 13.59
CA ASP A 233 -0.99 12.71 12.80
C ASP A 233 -0.70 13.63 11.59
N ASP A 234 0.17 13.18 10.68
CA ASP A 234 0.66 13.92 9.51
C ASP A 234 1.26 15.32 9.79
N THR A 235 1.53 15.63 11.06
CA THR A 235 2.10 16.89 11.54
C THR A 235 3.62 16.90 11.51
N PHE A 236 4.25 15.73 11.66
CA PHE A 236 5.70 15.59 11.71
C PHE A 236 6.21 14.51 10.75
N LYS A 237 7.33 14.80 10.09
CA LYS A 237 8.05 13.84 9.27
C LYS A 237 9.06 13.08 10.13
N THR A 238 9.12 11.77 9.96
CA THR A 238 10.07 10.89 10.63
C THR A 238 11.35 10.77 9.78
N PRO A 239 12.54 10.93 10.36
CA PRO A 239 13.79 10.67 9.65
C PRO A 239 13.95 9.17 9.35
N VAL A 240 14.40 8.85 8.13
CA VAL A 240 14.69 7.49 7.67
C VAL A 240 16.04 7.50 6.98
N TYR A 241 16.94 6.68 7.49
CA TYR A 241 18.28 6.53 6.93
C TYR A 241 18.26 5.76 5.61
N PHE A 242 19.18 6.10 4.73
CA PHE A 242 19.46 5.34 3.51
C PHE A 242 20.97 5.13 3.32
N ARG A 243 21.35 4.10 2.55
CA ARG A 243 22.77 3.74 2.35
C ARG A 243 23.48 4.73 1.41
N GLN A 244 24.82 4.70 1.44
CA GLN A 244 25.66 5.62 0.65
C GLN A 244 25.41 5.49 -0.85
N GLU A 245 25.16 4.28 -1.33
CA GLU A 245 24.95 3.91 -2.73
C GLU A 245 23.77 4.68 -3.34
N ALA A 246 22.73 4.96 -2.55
CA ALA A 246 21.59 5.75 -3.02
C ALA A 246 21.92 7.25 -3.16
N VAL A 247 22.98 7.77 -2.53
CA VAL A 247 23.39 9.18 -2.64
C VAL A 247 23.76 9.51 -4.08
N GLU A 248 24.56 8.64 -4.73
CA GLU A 248 25.03 8.84 -6.10
C GLU A 248 23.85 8.84 -7.09
N ASP A 249 22.95 7.87 -6.95
CA ASP A 249 21.76 7.78 -7.79
C ASP A 249 20.81 8.98 -7.58
N LEU A 250 20.66 9.46 -6.35
CA LEU A 250 19.87 10.66 -6.04
C LEU A 250 20.50 11.92 -6.64
N GLN A 251 21.82 12.10 -6.53
CA GLN A 251 22.53 13.24 -7.11
C GLN A 251 22.39 13.25 -8.64
N ALA A 252 22.60 12.11 -9.29
CA ALA A 252 22.42 11.98 -10.73
C ALA A 252 20.98 12.32 -11.15
N TYR A 253 19.99 11.85 -10.39
CA TYR A 253 18.60 12.16 -10.66
C TYR A 253 18.24 13.63 -10.42
N LEU A 254 18.73 14.27 -9.34
CA LEU A 254 18.43 15.67 -9.04
C LEU A 254 18.94 16.60 -10.15
N THR A 255 20.13 16.35 -10.68
CA THR A 255 20.65 17.06 -11.86
C THR A 255 19.75 16.84 -13.08
N LEU A 256 19.32 15.60 -13.34
CA LEU A 256 18.40 15.31 -14.44
C LEU A 256 17.01 15.97 -14.26
N ARG A 257 16.52 16.03 -13.02
CA ARG A 257 15.22 16.59 -12.65
C ARG A 257 15.11 18.04 -13.11
N GLU A 258 16.15 18.84 -12.87
CA GLU A 258 16.21 20.24 -13.29
C GLU A 258 16.30 20.39 -14.81
N LEU A 259 17.16 19.60 -15.46
CA LEU A 259 17.43 19.73 -16.89
C LEU A 259 16.29 19.22 -17.78
N ARG A 260 15.63 18.12 -17.40
CA ARG A 260 14.69 17.40 -18.28
C ARG A 260 13.23 17.61 -17.92
N TYR A 261 12.89 17.60 -16.63
CA TYR A 261 11.49 17.55 -16.21
C TYR A 261 10.86 18.94 -16.12
N LYS A 262 11.65 20.03 -16.28
CA LYS A 262 11.18 21.43 -16.29
C LYS A 262 10.13 21.69 -15.21
N ALA A 263 10.44 21.24 -13.99
CA ALA A 263 9.48 21.28 -12.90
C ALA A 263 9.10 22.74 -12.60
N PRO A 264 7.80 23.09 -12.56
CA PRO A 264 7.40 24.43 -12.21
C PRO A 264 7.84 24.74 -10.76
N LYS A 265 8.12 26.00 -10.43
CA LYS A 265 8.64 26.39 -9.10
C LYS A 265 7.79 25.89 -7.91
N ARG A 266 6.48 25.70 -8.13
CA ARG A 266 5.54 25.16 -7.13
C ARG A 266 5.64 23.65 -6.92
N GLU A 267 6.20 22.91 -7.87
CA GLU A 267 6.31 21.44 -7.80
C GLU A 267 7.53 21.04 -6.99
N LYS A 268 7.27 20.73 -5.72
CA LYS A 268 8.29 20.32 -4.76
C LYS A 268 8.56 18.82 -4.76
N ALA A 269 7.78 18.01 -5.48
CA ALA A 269 7.92 16.56 -5.47
C ALA A 269 9.33 16.12 -5.87
N LEU A 270 9.88 15.15 -5.12
CA LEU A 270 11.18 14.58 -5.43
C LEU A 270 11.13 13.91 -6.81
N PHE A 271 10.24 12.94 -6.99
CA PHE A 271 10.10 12.18 -8.23
C PHE A 271 8.98 12.71 -9.14
N LEU A 272 9.34 13.00 -10.39
CA LEU A 272 8.45 13.58 -11.39
C LEU A 272 8.20 12.65 -12.58
N ALA A 273 7.01 12.77 -13.16
CA ALA A 273 6.66 12.24 -14.47
C ALA A 273 6.12 13.37 -15.35
N VAL A 274 6.48 13.31 -16.64
CA VAL A 274 5.89 14.15 -17.68
C VAL A 274 4.80 13.33 -18.34
N ALA A 275 3.56 13.81 -18.28
CA ALA A 275 2.44 13.15 -18.96
C ALA A 275 2.51 13.42 -20.47
N ASN A 276 1.98 12.50 -21.28
CA ASN A 276 1.91 12.68 -22.73
C ASN A 276 1.21 14.01 -23.07
N GLY A 277 1.83 14.81 -23.94
CA GLY A 277 1.32 16.12 -24.35
C GLY A 277 1.55 17.25 -23.33
N LYS A 278 2.27 17.00 -22.22
CA LYS A 278 2.72 18.05 -21.30
C LYS A 278 4.22 18.28 -21.44
N ASN A 279 4.65 19.51 -21.16
CA ASN A 279 6.07 19.91 -21.18
C ASN A 279 6.67 20.05 -19.78
N GLU A 280 5.82 19.99 -18.74
CA GLU A 280 6.20 20.14 -17.34
C GLU A 280 5.99 18.81 -16.60
N GLY A 281 6.95 18.47 -15.75
CA GLY A 281 6.89 17.36 -14.82
C GLY A 281 5.93 17.64 -13.67
N SER A 282 5.22 16.60 -13.26
CA SER A 282 4.35 16.61 -12.08
C SER A 282 4.66 15.39 -11.21
N ARG A 283 4.30 15.44 -9.92
CA ARG A 283 4.50 14.33 -8.97
C ARG A 283 4.08 12.98 -9.56
N MET A 284 4.98 12.00 -9.48
CA MET A 284 4.65 10.63 -9.87
C MET A 284 3.52 10.06 -9.01
N THR A 285 2.59 9.34 -9.64
CA THR A 285 1.54 8.62 -8.89
C THR A 285 2.08 7.30 -8.35
N LYS A 286 1.47 6.80 -7.27
CA LYS A 286 1.75 5.47 -6.72
C LYS A 286 1.65 4.38 -7.80
N ARG A 287 0.61 4.44 -8.64
CA ARG A 287 0.41 3.50 -9.75
C ARG A 287 1.54 3.59 -10.76
N ALA A 288 1.96 4.79 -11.16
CA ALA A 288 3.06 4.97 -12.11
C ALA A 288 4.37 4.33 -11.61
N ILE A 289 4.70 4.49 -10.33
CA ILE A 289 5.88 3.84 -9.74
C ILE A 289 5.74 2.32 -9.71
N GLN A 290 4.57 1.80 -9.34
CA GLN A 290 4.33 0.35 -9.31
C GLN A 290 4.43 -0.29 -10.70
N GLU A 291 3.80 0.32 -11.72
CA GLU A 291 3.89 -0.15 -13.10
C GLU A 291 5.32 -0.03 -13.65
N MET A 292 6.04 1.03 -13.28
CA MET A 292 7.45 1.20 -13.65
C MET A 292 8.31 0.06 -13.10
N VAL A 293 8.16 -0.29 -11.82
CA VAL A 293 8.91 -1.43 -11.24
C VAL A 293 8.53 -2.73 -11.93
N LEU A 294 7.23 -2.96 -12.16
CA LEU A 294 6.74 -4.16 -12.83
C LEU A 294 7.25 -4.30 -14.27
N LYS A 295 7.39 -3.18 -14.99
CA LYS A 295 7.94 -3.10 -16.35
C LYS A 295 9.36 -3.68 -16.40
N TYR A 296 10.25 -3.27 -15.50
CA TYR A 296 11.62 -3.80 -15.43
C TYR A 296 11.64 -5.25 -14.91
N ALA A 297 10.89 -5.52 -13.84
CA ALA A 297 10.80 -6.83 -13.21
C ALA A 297 10.39 -7.94 -14.20
N LYS A 298 9.40 -7.68 -15.06
CA LYS A 298 8.94 -8.64 -16.07
C LYS A 298 10.03 -8.99 -17.07
N ARG A 299 10.80 -8.01 -17.53
CA ARG A 299 11.85 -8.22 -18.53
C ARG A 299 13.12 -8.83 -17.94
N PHE A 300 13.41 -8.51 -16.68
CA PHE A 300 14.46 -9.16 -15.89
C PHE A 300 14.16 -10.64 -15.54
N GLY A 301 12.95 -11.14 -15.82
CA GLY A 301 12.57 -12.53 -15.52
C GLY A 301 12.03 -12.76 -14.11
N LYS A 302 11.72 -11.70 -13.35
CA LYS A 302 11.11 -11.77 -12.01
C LYS A 302 9.76 -11.04 -11.97
N PRO A 303 8.72 -11.50 -12.69
CA PRO A 303 7.45 -10.78 -12.83
C PRO A 303 6.65 -10.59 -11.51
N TYR A 304 7.04 -11.30 -10.45
CA TYR A 304 6.47 -11.16 -9.11
C TYR A 304 7.09 -10.01 -8.29
N LEU A 305 8.19 -9.43 -8.77
CA LEU A 305 8.87 -8.34 -8.10
C LEU A 305 8.01 -7.07 -8.18
N SER A 306 7.79 -6.45 -7.04
CA SER A 306 7.00 -5.24 -6.88
C SER A 306 7.66 -4.33 -5.85
N VAL A 307 7.22 -3.08 -5.74
CA VAL A 307 7.75 -2.13 -4.74
C VAL A 307 7.77 -2.70 -3.33
N HIS A 308 6.73 -3.44 -2.93
CA HIS A 308 6.69 -4.07 -1.61
C HIS A 308 7.72 -5.20 -1.49
N LYS A 309 7.97 -5.98 -2.54
CA LYS A 309 9.00 -7.02 -2.54
C LYS A 309 10.40 -6.42 -2.46
N LEU A 310 10.67 -5.30 -3.15
CA LEU A 310 11.93 -4.54 -3.00
C LEU A 310 12.14 -4.09 -1.55
N ARG A 311 11.09 -3.54 -0.92
CA ARG A 311 11.13 -3.20 0.51
C ARG A 311 11.37 -4.42 1.39
N HIS A 312 10.74 -5.56 1.10
CA HIS A 312 10.99 -6.79 1.85
C HIS A 312 12.43 -7.31 1.66
N SER A 313 13.03 -7.16 0.47
CA SER A 313 14.45 -7.46 0.25
C SER A 313 15.34 -6.62 1.17
N PHE A 314 15.16 -5.30 1.19
CA PHE A 314 15.89 -4.43 2.12
C PHE A 314 15.68 -4.86 3.57
N ALA A 315 14.44 -5.14 3.97
CA ALA A 315 14.11 -5.48 5.33
C ALA A 315 14.74 -6.81 5.79
N THR A 316 14.77 -7.83 4.93
CA THR A 316 15.42 -9.10 5.23
C THR A 316 16.93 -8.93 5.38
N ASP A 317 17.59 -8.22 4.45
CA ASP A 317 19.04 -7.94 4.56
C ASP A 317 19.37 -7.09 5.79
N TYR A 318 18.57 -6.06 6.06
CA TYR A 318 18.76 -5.21 7.24
C TYR A 318 18.58 -6.00 8.54
N TYR A 319 17.58 -6.88 8.61
CA TYR A 319 17.33 -7.76 9.76
C TYR A 319 18.47 -8.77 9.98
N LEU A 320 19.07 -9.31 8.91
CA LEU A 320 20.21 -10.22 9.06
C LEU A 320 21.44 -9.58 9.73
N ARG A 321 21.53 -8.24 9.70
CA ARG A 321 22.66 -7.46 10.23
C ARG A 321 22.30 -6.67 11.50
N ASN A 322 21.04 -6.70 11.95
CA ASN A 322 20.54 -5.86 13.04
C ASN A 322 19.47 -6.59 13.87
N ASP A 323 19.14 -6.04 15.04
CA ASP A 323 18.06 -6.57 15.86
C ASP A 323 16.65 -6.25 15.31
N ILE A 324 15.63 -6.92 15.87
CA ILE A 324 14.24 -6.76 15.49
C ILE A 324 13.70 -5.34 15.75
N TYR A 325 14.20 -4.64 16.77
CA TYR A 325 13.71 -3.33 17.18
C TYR A 325 14.23 -2.24 16.25
N LYS A 326 15.52 -2.24 15.90
CA LYS A 326 16.11 -1.38 14.87
C LYS A 326 15.44 -1.59 13.53
N THR A 327 15.17 -2.85 13.18
CA THR A 327 14.43 -3.18 11.94
C THR A 327 13.01 -2.63 11.97
N GLN A 328 12.31 -2.77 13.10
CA GLN A 328 10.96 -2.23 13.28
C GLN A 328 10.93 -0.69 13.15
N GLU A 329 11.90 -0.01 13.77
CA GLU A 329 12.04 1.44 13.72
C GLU A 329 12.39 1.91 12.31
N GLN A 330 13.40 1.32 11.67
CA GLN A 330 13.80 1.66 10.30
C GLN A 330 12.66 1.43 9.30
N LEU A 331 11.82 0.42 9.47
CA LEU A 331 10.67 0.16 8.60
C LEU A 331 9.40 0.93 9.02
N GLY A 332 9.34 1.47 10.23
CA GLY A 332 8.15 2.15 10.76
C GLY A 332 6.98 1.19 10.87
N HIS A 333 7.20 0.03 11.48
CA HIS A 333 6.20 -0.99 11.74
C HIS A 333 5.48 -0.70 13.06
N ALA A 334 4.14 -0.56 13.00
CA ALA A 334 3.33 -0.26 14.19
C ALA A 334 3.30 -1.40 15.20
N SER A 335 3.58 -2.63 14.77
CA SER A 335 3.52 -3.82 15.61
C SER A 335 4.67 -4.79 15.30
N PRO A 336 5.29 -5.43 16.31
CA PRO A 336 6.41 -6.37 16.11
C PRO A 336 6.05 -7.58 15.24
N GLU A 337 4.78 -8.00 15.19
CA GLU A 337 4.31 -9.15 14.42
C GLU A 337 4.58 -9.00 12.92
N THR A 338 4.58 -7.75 12.43
CA THR A 338 4.92 -7.47 11.02
C THR A 338 6.42 -7.62 10.74
N THR A 339 7.26 -7.47 11.75
CA THR A 339 8.72 -7.67 11.66
C THR A 339 9.10 -9.14 11.88
N GLN A 340 8.31 -9.91 12.64
CA GLN A 340 8.49 -11.37 12.81
C GLN A 340 8.46 -12.16 11.50
N ILE A 341 7.86 -11.61 10.44
CA ILE A 341 7.90 -12.20 9.10
C ILE A 341 9.36 -12.43 8.64
N TYR A 342 10.26 -11.51 8.98
CA TYR A 342 11.67 -11.60 8.59
C TYR A 342 12.43 -12.63 9.41
N ALA A 343 12.12 -12.79 10.69
CA ALA A 343 12.67 -13.85 11.52
C ALA A 343 12.42 -15.24 10.88
N HIS A 344 11.18 -15.48 10.43
CA HIS A 344 10.82 -16.73 9.75
C HIS A 344 11.47 -16.94 8.38
N LEU A 345 11.78 -15.86 7.65
CA LEU A 345 12.51 -15.96 6.39
C LEU A 345 13.97 -16.35 6.62
N THR A 346 14.51 -15.99 7.78
CA THR A 346 15.88 -16.28 8.18
C THR A 346 16.01 -17.57 8.99
N ASP A 347 14.94 -18.32 9.28
CA ASP A 347 15.01 -19.53 10.13
C ASP A 347 16.03 -20.58 9.62
N LYS A 348 16.43 -20.58 8.34
CA LYS A 348 17.57 -21.39 7.84
C LYS A 348 18.92 -21.03 8.50
N THR A 349 19.10 -19.78 8.94
CA THR A 349 20.28 -19.34 9.70
C THR A 349 20.21 -19.71 11.18
N MET A 350 19.03 -19.98 11.75
CA MET A 350 18.93 -20.48 13.13
C MET A 350 19.55 -21.88 13.28
N ALA A 351 19.35 -22.76 12.29
CA ALA A 351 20.03 -24.06 12.28
C ALA A 351 21.56 -23.90 12.26
N GLN A 352 22.07 -22.95 11.46
CA GLN A 352 23.51 -22.62 11.41
C GLN A 352 24.01 -21.93 12.69
N ALA A 353 23.18 -21.14 13.37
CA ALA A 353 23.51 -20.50 14.63
C ALA A 353 23.65 -21.53 15.77
N ILE A 354 22.79 -22.55 15.79
CA ILE A 354 22.91 -23.67 16.74
C ILE A 354 24.21 -24.45 16.48
N ASP A 355 24.56 -24.70 15.22
CA ASP A 355 25.80 -25.40 14.85
C ASP A 355 27.08 -24.59 15.14
N ARG A 356 27.01 -23.25 15.17
CA ARG A 356 28.18 -22.39 15.52
C ARG A 356 28.59 -22.53 16.98
N THR A 357 27.66 -22.78 17.89
CA THR A 357 27.94 -22.96 19.33
C THR A 357 28.84 -24.17 19.63
N LYS A 358 29.02 -25.12 18.70
CA LYS A 358 29.90 -26.28 18.90
C LYS A 358 31.37 -26.05 18.54
N LYS A 359 31.72 -24.97 17.84
CA LYS A 359 33.11 -24.75 17.36
C LYS A 359 33.93 -23.78 18.20
N GLU A 360 33.33 -23.06 19.14
CA GLU A 360 34.06 -22.09 19.98
C GLU A 360 34.58 -22.70 21.30
N ASP A 361 34.21 -23.94 21.65
CA ASP A 361 34.67 -24.63 22.87
C ASP A 361 35.90 -25.55 22.66
N GLU A 362 36.47 -25.65 21.45
CA GLU A 362 37.64 -26.51 21.16
C GLU A 362 38.95 -25.76 20.89
N SER A 363 39.00 -24.45 21.15
CA SER A 363 40.24 -23.65 21.05
C SER A 363 40.43 -22.74 22.26
N SER A 364 40.70 -23.34 23.41
CA SER A 364 41.30 -22.68 24.58
C SER A 364 42.56 -23.41 25.01
#